data_AF-A0A949MZI8-F1
#
_entry.id   AF-A0A949MZI8-F1
#
_cell.length_a   1.000
_cell.length_b   1.000
_cell.length_c   1.000
_cell.angle_alpha   90.00
_cell.angle_beta   90.00
_cell.angle_gamma   90.00
#
_symmetry.space_group_name_H-M   'P 1'
#
loop_
_entity.id
_entity.type
_entity.pdbx_description
1 polymer ?
#
loop_
_entity_poly.entity_id
_entity_poly.type
_entity_poly.pdbx_seq_one_letter_code
_entity_poly.pdbx_strand_id
1 'polypeptide(L)'
;MKKYLGLGFIVVFLLCFSIQAQSPEFFLKEENVEITIYNDSTVEIWYFLTIQTTQGPQKGIYLGIPEGSIYDFAASQNGQLLRVEKESESLKIYFLEEAQSGDITELKVSFFSQKMIYPDTDGRLGMEFIPAYWDDQRLDVLRVKFILPEGCDISEVGNYPATAENRGMEGGRAFVYFERANLNPGYTFRCGVSFPESYITASPPPVTESPEKRGPDMGIICCVTFFLLFAIGIIIIFVTIARKMKYTSPKMEMESLGARKDLDPVEAAYVLDAHPLKLVNLILLNLVKKGAVQILSWGPVKVEIIEVKQKEETFSCPNCGGPLNPAMELQFCEYCGSEVRLSGAMTYYENEFLLTGIGPTGELNDKAVPAVLETLYKKVDGKLVGYSRKKTQDHYREQIEKYWADLQTATEEDRYKLFGDKVSWLMADPEFDTKTRDSLGNVTTPYTPSSWWIWYNLGRAA
;
A
#
# COMPACT_ATOMS: atom_id res chain seq x y z
N MET A 1 -58.56 5.67 -58.99
CA MET A 1 -59.31 4.80 -58.07
C MET A 1 -58.32 4.13 -57.10
N LYS A 2 -58.54 4.31 -55.77
CA LYS A 2 -58.01 3.57 -54.59
C LYS A 2 -56.47 3.40 -54.45
N LYS A 3 -55.80 4.16 -53.55
CA LYS A 3 -55.38 3.85 -52.14
C LYS A 3 -54.49 2.57 -52.06
N TYR A 4 -53.29 2.49 -51.47
CA TYR A 4 -52.74 2.94 -50.16
C TYR A 4 -51.18 2.98 -50.27
N LEU A 5 -50.47 4.00 -49.78
CA LEU A 5 -49.84 4.12 -48.45
C LEU A 5 -49.16 2.82 -47.93
N GLY A 6 -47.83 2.78 -47.96
CA GLY A 6 -46.99 1.72 -47.39
C GLY A 6 -45.57 2.22 -47.12
N LEU A 7 -45.34 2.60 -45.88
CA LEU A 7 -44.13 3.15 -45.27
C LEU A 7 -42.90 2.26 -45.50
N GLY A 8 -41.77 2.87 -45.90
CA GLY A 8 -40.48 2.18 -45.97
C GLY A 8 -39.95 1.84 -44.58
N PHE A 9 -39.74 0.55 -44.33
CA PHE A 9 -39.00 0.06 -43.18
C PHE A 9 -37.52 -0.06 -43.56
N ILE A 10 -36.71 0.93 -43.17
CA ILE A 10 -35.26 0.76 -43.10
C ILE A 10 -34.98 0.01 -41.80
N VAL A 11 -34.65 -1.27 -41.91
CA VAL A 11 -34.12 -2.06 -40.79
C VAL A 11 -32.66 -1.63 -40.60
N VAL A 12 -32.43 -0.72 -39.66
CA VAL A 12 -31.09 -0.45 -39.14
C VAL A 12 -30.75 -1.58 -38.18
N PHE A 13 -29.97 -2.54 -38.66
CA PHE A 13 -29.41 -3.63 -37.85
C PHE A 13 -28.27 -3.03 -37.02
N LEU A 14 -28.57 -2.52 -35.83
CA LEU A 14 -27.57 -2.14 -34.82
C LEU A 14 -26.91 -3.42 -34.30
N LEU A 15 -25.80 -3.80 -34.93
CA LEU A 15 -24.85 -4.76 -34.38
C LEU A 15 -24.27 -4.16 -33.10
N CYS A 16 -24.85 -4.51 -31.95
CA CYS A 16 -24.17 -4.44 -30.68
C CYS A 16 -23.00 -5.44 -30.72
N PHE A 17 -21.84 -5.00 -31.20
CA PHE A 17 -20.60 -5.67 -30.86
C PHE A 17 -20.40 -5.49 -29.36
N SER A 18 -20.67 -6.54 -28.60
CA SER A 18 -20.09 -6.69 -27.28
C SER A 18 -18.58 -6.65 -27.48
N ILE A 19 -17.93 -5.56 -27.10
CA ILE A 19 -16.49 -5.53 -26.94
C ILE A 19 -16.21 -6.40 -25.72
N GLN A 20 -16.06 -7.71 -25.92
CA GLN A 20 -15.40 -8.56 -24.95
C GLN A 20 -13.95 -8.08 -24.90
N ALA A 21 -13.53 -7.56 -23.75
CA ALA A 21 -12.12 -7.38 -23.47
C ALA A 21 -11.46 -8.76 -23.59
N GLN A 22 -10.53 -8.92 -24.54
CA GLN A 22 -9.71 -10.12 -24.63
C GLN A 22 -8.84 -10.19 -23.38
N SER A 23 -8.86 -11.32 -22.67
CA SER A 23 -7.90 -11.59 -21.60
C SER A 23 -6.49 -11.51 -22.20
N PRO A 24 -5.50 -10.90 -21.51
CA PRO A 24 -4.14 -10.88 -22.00
C PRO A 24 -3.66 -12.33 -22.19
N GLU A 25 -3.21 -12.64 -23.40
CA GLU A 25 -2.62 -13.94 -23.70
C GLU A 25 -1.18 -13.96 -23.16
N PHE A 26 -0.99 -14.68 -22.06
CA PHE A 26 0.30 -15.09 -21.52
C PHE A 26 0.19 -16.52 -21.01
N PHE A 27 1.32 -17.15 -20.71
CA PHE A 27 1.33 -18.40 -19.96
C PHE A 27 2.38 -18.34 -18.85
N LEU A 28 2.17 -19.13 -17.80
CA LEU A 28 3.09 -19.23 -16.70
C LEU A 28 4.08 -20.36 -16.95
N LYS A 29 5.37 -20.04 -16.91
CA LYS A 29 6.44 -21.04 -16.87
C LYS A 29 6.52 -21.68 -15.50
N GLU A 30 6.53 -20.85 -14.47
CA GLU A 30 6.68 -21.32 -13.10
C GLU A 30 5.77 -20.53 -12.17
N GLU A 31 5.12 -21.25 -11.26
CA GLU A 31 4.46 -20.74 -10.08
C GLU A 31 4.99 -21.50 -8.88
N ASN A 32 5.86 -20.86 -8.10
CA ASN A 32 6.40 -21.45 -6.88
C ASN A 32 5.77 -20.75 -5.67
N VAL A 33 5.13 -21.52 -4.81
CA VAL A 33 4.43 -21.02 -3.62
C VAL A 33 5.12 -21.55 -2.38
N GLU A 34 5.59 -20.65 -1.51
CA GLU A 34 6.11 -21.00 -0.20
C GLU A 34 5.16 -20.50 0.87
N ILE A 35 4.76 -21.38 1.78
CA ILE A 35 3.76 -21.15 2.81
C ILE A 35 4.41 -21.43 4.15
N THR A 36 4.64 -20.38 4.94
CA THR A 36 5.24 -20.50 6.29
C THR A 36 4.17 -20.33 7.35
N ILE A 37 3.97 -21.37 8.16
CA ILE A 37 3.05 -21.36 9.29
C ILE A 37 3.83 -21.05 10.57
N TYR A 38 3.41 -20.03 11.31
CA TYR A 38 4.01 -19.62 12.59
C TYR A 38 3.24 -20.17 13.79
N ASN A 39 3.92 -20.27 14.94
CA ASN A 39 3.33 -20.75 16.19
C ASN A 39 2.19 -19.85 16.72
N ASP A 40 2.09 -18.60 16.27
CA ASP A 40 1.01 -17.67 16.65
C ASP A 40 -0.23 -17.77 15.74
N SER A 41 -0.30 -18.79 14.86
CA SER A 41 -1.30 -18.99 13.81
C SER A 41 -1.23 -18.06 12.60
N THR A 42 -0.24 -17.15 12.55
CA THR A 42 0.03 -16.36 11.36
C THR A 42 0.59 -17.25 10.25
N VAL A 43 0.14 -17.02 9.02
CA VAL A 43 0.66 -17.68 7.82
C VAL A 43 1.17 -16.63 6.85
N GLU A 44 2.43 -16.78 6.44
CA GLU A 44 3.07 -16.00 5.39
C GLU A 44 3.06 -16.81 4.09
N ILE A 45 2.64 -16.19 2.99
CA ILE A 45 2.64 -16.83 1.68
C ILE A 45 3.48 -16.00 0.72
N TRP A 46 4.43 -16.66 0.05
CA TRP A 46 5.22 -16.12 -1.04
C TRP A 46 4.87 -16.83 -2.35
N TYR A 47 4.64 -16.05 -3.40
CA TYR A 47 4.56 -16.50 -4.78
C TYR A 47 5.77 -16.00 -5.55
N PHE A 48 6.43 -16.91 -6.27
CA PHE A 48 7.45 -16.61 -7.26
C PHE A 48 6.93 -17.04 -8.63
N LEU A 49 6.59 -16.06 -9.45
CA LEU A 49 5.95 -16.27 -10.75
C LEU A 49 6.92 -15.96 -11.87
N THR A 50 6.99 -16.84 -12.87
CA THR A 50 7.71 -16.60 -14.12
C THR A 50 6.70 -16.62 -15.26
N ILE A 51 6.39 -15.45 -15.80
CA ILE A 51 5.33 -15.24 -16.79
C ILE A 51 5.98 -14.97 -18.15
N GLN A 52 5.51 -15.65 -19.19
CA GLN A 52 5.86 -15.33 -20.57
C GLN A 52 4.67 -14.70 -21.29
N THR A 53 4.82 -13.45 -21.69
CA THR A 53 3.79 -12.71 -22.44
C THR A 53 3.74 -13.25 -23.87
N THR A 54 2.58 -13.70 -24.36
CA THR A 54 2.45 -14.18 -25.75
C THR A 54 1.87 -13.11 -26.67
N GLN A 55 1.05 -12.19 -26.15
CA GLN A 55 0.62 -10.99 -26.87
C GLN A 55 0.67 -9.77 -25.95
N GLY A 56 1.43 -8.75 -26.35
CA GLY A 56 1.53 -7.47 -25.65
C GLY A 56 0.63 -6.38 -26.27
N PRO A 57 0.51 -5.22 -25.62
CA PRO A 57 1.16 -4.88 -24.35
C PRO A 57 0.40 -5.43 -23.14
N GLN A 58 1.10 -6.16 -22.27
CA GLN A 58 0.58 -6.60 -20.98
C GLN A 58 1.08 -5.67 -19.86
N LYS A 59 0.16 -5.13 -19.07
CA LYS A 59 0.46 -4.13 -18.03
C LYS A 59 0.55 -4.70 -16.62
N GLY A 60 0.20 -5.97 -16.45
CA GLY A 60 0.02 -6.56 -15.13
C GLY A 60 -0.70 -7.91 -15.14
N ILE A 61 -1.02 -8.38 -13.95
CA ILE A 61 -1.81 -9.60 -13.71
C ILE A 61 -2.81 -9.39 -12.57
N TYR A 62 -3.79 -10.30 -12.49
CA TYR A 62 -4.58 -10.52 -11.29
C TYR A 62 -4.11 -11.84 -10.67
N LEU A 63 -3.71 -11.80 -9.40
CA LEU A 63 -3.34 -12.98 -8.63
C LEU A 63 -4.47 -13.30 -7.65
N GLY A 64 -5.10 -14.47 -7.77
CA GLY A 64 -6.13 -14.91 -6.84
C GLY A 64 -5.58 -15.06 -5.42
N ILE A 65 -6.37 -14.69 -4.42
CA ILE A 65 -6.01 -14.82 -2.99
C ILE A 65 -7.02 -15.70 -2.24
N PRO A 66 -6.60 -16.47 -1.21
CA PRO A 66 -7.47 -17.46 -0.56
C PRO A 66 -8.65 -16.87 0.21
N GLU A 67 -8.48 -15.67 0.79
CA GLU A 67 -9.51 -14.97 1.55
C GLU A 67 -9.31 -13.45 1.47
N GLY A 68 -10.39 -12.67 1.59
CA GLY A 68 -10.31 -11.20 1.65
C GLY A 68 -9.60 -10.64 2.89
N SER A 69 -9.22 -11.46 3.88
CA SER A 69 -8.59 -11.02 5.13
C SER A 69 -7.06 -10.97 5.11
N ILE A 70 -6.41 -11.09 3.94
CA ILE A 70 -4.96 -10.91 3.86
C ILE A 70 -4.54 -9.48 4.23
N TYR A 71 -3.33 -9.34 4.79
CA TYR A 71 -2.70 -8.07 5.14
C TYR A 71 -1.20 -8.08 4.79
N ASP A 72 -0.57 -6.89 4.85
CA ASP A 72 0.85 -6.68 4.56
C ASP A 72 1.31 -7.36 3.24
N PHE A 73 0.60 -7.03 2.16
CA PHE A 73 0.87 -7.59 0.83
C PHE A 73 1.83 -6.70 0.04
N ALA A 74 2.76 -7.32 -0.70
CA ALA A 74 3.70 -6.63 -1.56
C ALA A 74 3.98 -7.44 -2.82
N ALA A 75 4.37 -6.77 -3.91
CA ALA A 75 4.90 -7.42 -5.09
C ALA A 75 6.17 -6.70 -5.54
N SER A 76 7.12 -7.45 -6.12
CA SER A 76 8.35 -6.90 -6.68
C SER A 76 8.74 -7.59 -7.99
N GLN A 77 9.39 -6.83 -8.86
CA GLN A 77 10.00 -7.29 -10.11
C GLN A 77 11.44 -6.78 -10.10
N ASN A 78 12.42 -7.67 -10.31
CA ASN A 78 13.86 -7.32 -10.30
C ASN A 78 14.31 -6.54 -9.04
N GLY A 79 13.71 -6.84 -7.88
CA GLY A 79 14.01 -6.17 -6.61
C GLY A 79 13.38 -4.79 -6.42
N GLN A 80 12.61 -4.30 -7.38
CA GLN A 80 11.84 -3.06 -7.27
C GLN A 80 10.39 -3.34 -6.88
N LEU A 81 9.84 -2.55 -5.95
CA LEU A 81 8.46 -2.68 -5.52
C LEU A 81 7.50 -2.24 -6.62
N LEU A 82 6.45 -3.05 -6.83
CA LEU A 82 5.40 -2.79 -7.79
C LEU A 82 4.18 -2.14 -7.13
N ARG A 83 3.38 -1.44 -7.93
CA ARG A 83 2.04 -1.02 -7.51
C ARG A 83 1.15 -2.26 -7.41
N VAL A 84 0.46 -2.41 -6.28
CA VAL A 84 -0.50 -3.48 -6.03
C VAL A 84 -1.82 -2.87 -5.54
N GLU A 85 -2.92 -3.28 -6.13
CA GLU A 85 -4.27 -2.92 -5.71
C GLU A 85 -5.00 -4.18 -5.24
N LYS A 86 -5.60 -4.14 -4.05
CA LYS A 86 -6.37 -5.26 -3.52
C LYS A 86 -7.82 -5.16 -3.95
N GLU A 87 -8.32 -6.23 -4.55
CA GLU A 87 -9.73 -6.47 -4.80
C GLU A 87 -10.27 -7.51 -3.80
N SER A 88 -11.55 -7.89 -3.90
CA SER A 88 -12.19 -8.79 -2.91
C SER A 88 -11.53 -10.17 -2.83
N GLU A 89 -11.11 -10.71 -3.98
CA GLU A 89 -10.58 -12.08 -4.12
C GLU A 89 -9.28 -12.14 -4.93
N SER A 90 -8.68 -10.98 -5.25
CA SER A 90 -7.43 -10.94 -6.02
C SER A 90 -6.57 -9.72 -5.71
N LEU A 91 -5.27 -9.84 -5.97
CA LEU A 91 -4.33 -8.73 -6.05
C LEU A 91 -4.11 -8.36 -7.52
N LYS A 92 -4.40 -7.11 -7.87
CA LYS A 92 -4.05 -6.54 -9.17
C LYS A 92 -2.64 -5.96 -9.10
N ILE A 93 -1.72 -6.57 -9.83
CA ILE A 93 -0.29 -6.27 -9.78
C ILE A 93 0.11 -5.63 -11.10
N TYR A 94 0.65 -4.41 -11.05
CA TYR A 94 1.09 -3.66 -12.23
C TYR A 94 2.58 -3.93 -12.49
N PHE A 95 2.94 -4.26 -13.73
CA PHE A 95 4.34 -4.43 -14.11
C PHE A 95 5.08 -3.10 -14.11
N LEU A 96 6.40 -3.14 -13.92
CA LEU A 96 7.25 -1.95 -13.97
C LEU A 96 7.19 -1.28 -15.34
N GLU A 97 7.22 -2.09 -16.40
CA GLU A 97 7.08 -1.69 -17.80
C GLU A 97 6.07 -2.61 -18.51
N GLU A 98 5.48 -2.14 -19.61
CA GLU A 98 4.53 -2.95 -20.38
C GLU A 98 5.25 -4.09 -21.11
N ALA A 99 4.96 -5.33 -20.72
CA ALA A 99 5.56 -6.52 -21.34
C ALA A 99 5.02 -6.72 -22.77
N GLN A 100 5.93 -6.97 -23.69
CA GLN A 100 5.66 -7.25 -25.09
C GLN A 100 5.66 -8.76 -25.36
N SER A 101 5.21 -9.15 -26.55
CA SER A 101 5.22 -10.55 -26.98
C SER A 101 6.64 -11.14 -26.91
N GLY A 102 6.79 -12.22 -26.15
CA GLY A 102 8.05 -12.94 -25.92
C GLY A 102 8.74 -12.57 -24.62
N ASP A 103 8.36 -11.48 -23.96
CA ASP A 103 9.01 -11.03 -22.73
C ASP A 103 8.74 -11.98 -21.57
N ILE A 104 9.77 -12.18 -20.75
CA ILE A 104 9.70 -12.94 -19.51
C ILE A 104 9.66 -11.95 -18.35
N THR A 105 8.62 -12.06 -17.53
CA THR A 105 8.43 -11.25 -16.32
C THR A 105 8.52 -12.15 -15.09
N GLU A 106 9.46 -11.85 -14.21
CA GLU A 106 9.62 -12.54 -12.92
C GLU A 106 9.03 -11.66 -11.81
N LEU A 107 8.11 -12.23 -11.03
CA LEU A 107 7.44 -11.54 -9.93
C LEU A 107 7.66 -12.29 -8.63
N LYS A 108 7.87 -11.53 -7.56
CA LYS A 108 7.79 -12.02 -6.18
C LYS A 108 6.64 -11.32 -5.49
N VAL A 109 5.69 -12.07 -4.98
CA VAL A 109 4.50 -11.54 -4.29
C VAL A 109 4.45 -12.16 -2.91
N SER A 110 4.21 -11.36 -1.88
CA SER A 110 4.05 -11.84 -0.51
C SER A 110 2.80 -11.26 0.14
N PHE A 111 2.22 -11.98 1.09
CA PHE A 111 1.15 -11.51 1.96
C PHE A 111 1.00 -12.39 3.20
N PHE A 112 0.37 -11.84 4.24
CA PHE A 112 0.06 -12.55 5.49
C PHE A 112 -1.43 -12.82 5.65
N SER A 113 -1.78 -13.88 6.38
CA SER A 113 -3.14 -14.21 6.79
C SER A 113 -3.16 -14.89 8.16
N GLN A 114 -4.24 -14.68 8.94
CA GLN A 114 -4.45 -15.26 10.26
C GLN A 114 -5.64 -16.24 10.33
N LYS A 115 -6.28 -16.54 9.19
CA LYS A 115 -7.53 -17.32 9.13
C LYS A 115 -7.42 -18.54 8.20
N MET A 116 -6.25 -19.17 8.12
CA MET A 116 -6.03 -20.32 7.22
C MET A 116 -5.74 -21.63 7.96
N ILE A 117 -5.72 -21.61 9.30
CA ILE A 117 -5.54 -22.80 10.13
C ILE A 117 -6.89 -23.17 10.75
N TYR A 118 -7.30 -24.41 10.52
CA TYR A 118 -8.60 -24.94 10.92
C TYR A 118 -8.43 -26.18 11.80
N PRO A 119 -9.34 -26.44 12.75
CA PRO A 119 -9.38 -27.72 13.46
C PRO A 119 -9.54 -28.90 12.50
N ASP A 120 -8.79 -29.96 12.76
CA ASP A 120 -8.81 -31.25 12.08
C ASP A 120 -9.16 -32.37 13.10
N THR A 121 -9.22 -33.62 12.65
CA THR A 121 -9.52 -34.77 13.52
C THR A 121 -8.45 -35.00 14.59
N ASP A 122 -8.85 -35.52 15.75
CA ASP A 122 -7.97 -36.00 16.83
C ASP A 122 -7.03 -34.94 17.45
N GLY A 123 -7.52 -33.71 17.65
CA GLY A 123 -6.72 -32.63 18.31
C GLY A 123 -5.60 -32.09 17.43
N ARG A 124 -5.82 -32.13 16.11
CA ARG A 124 -4.89 -31.64 15.10
C ARG A 124 -5.43 -30.35 14.49
N LEU A 125 -4.53 -29.58 13.91
CA LEU A 125 -4.82 -28.42 13.11
C LEU A 125 -4.38 -28.69 11.68
N GLY A 126 -5.17 -28.21 10.72
CA GLY A 126 -4.91 -28.36 9.31
C GLY A 126 -4.96 -27.03 8.57
N MET A 127 -4.17 -26.95 7.50
CA MET A 127 -4.27 -25.89 6.51
C MET A 127 -4.44 -26.54 5.15
N GLU A 128 -5.61 -26.32 4.54
CA GLU A 128 -5.86 -26.62 3.13
C GLU A 128 -5.58 -25.36 2.31
N PHE A 129 -4.97 -25.54 1.15
CA PHE A 129 -4.60 -24.46 0.25
C PHE A 129 -4.85 -24.85 -1.21
N ILE A 130 -5.35 -23.88 -1.97
CA ILE A 130 -5.47 -23.95 -3.42
C ILE A 130 -4.64 -22.78 -3.95
N PRO A 131 -3.50 -23.03 -4.63
CA PRO A 131 -2.72 -21.99 -5.28
C PRO A 131 -3.54 -21.21 -6.29
N ALA A 132 -2.99 -20.10 -6.78
CA ALA A 132 -3.71 -19.30 -7.76
C ALA A 132 -3.92 -20.16 -9.01
N TYR A 133 -5.16 -20.23 -9.48
CA TYR A 133 -5.48 -20.93 -10.71
C TYR A 133 -5.84 -19.92 -11.80
N TRP A 134 -5.60 -20.32 -13.03
CA TRP A 134 -5.63 -19.44 -14.18
C TRP A 134 -6.66 -19.96 -15.18
N ASP A 135 -7.79 -19.26 -15.32
CA ASP A 135 -8.93 -19.73 -16.13
C ASP A 135 -8.56 -19.90 -17.62
N ASP A 136 -7.75 -18.99 -18.14
CA ASP A 136 -7.38 -18.94 -19.56
C ASP A 136 -5.92 -19.33 -19.82
N GLN A 137 -5.05 -19.30 -18.81
CA GLN A 137 -3.61 -19.48 -18.97
C GLN A 137 -3.15 -20.89 -18.58
N ARG A 138 -2.24 -21.43 -19.38
CA ARG A 138 -1.51 -22.66 -19.05
C ARG A 138 -0.43 -22.37 -18.02
N LEU A 139 -0.14 -23.35 -17.16
CA LEU A 139 0.96 -23.32 -16.20
C LEU A 139 1.88 -24.53 -16.41
N ASP A 140 3.16 -24.30 -16.72
CA ASP A 140 4.12 -25.37 -17.01
C ASP A 140 4.57 -26.11 -15.75
N VAL A 141 4.89 -25.40 -14.67
CA VAL A 141 5.28 -26.02 -13.40
C VAL A 141 4.71 -25.26 -12.20
N LEU A 142 3.99 -25.97 -11.35
CA LEU A 142 3.51 -25.50 -10.05
C LEU A 142 4.29 -26.21 -8.95
N ARG A 143 4.87 -25.45 -8.03
CA ARG A 143 5.53 -25.97 -6.82
C ARG A 143 4.88 -25.36 -5.59
N VAL A 144 4.55 -26.16 -4.59
CA VAL A 144 3.96 -25.69 -3.34
C VAL A 144 4.74 -26.29 -2.17
N LYS A 145 5.31 -25.44 -1.32
CA LYS A 145 6.07 -25.85 -0.14
C LYS A 145 5.43 -25.30 1.11
N PHE A 146 4.96 -26.18 1.98
CA PHE A 146 4.55 -25.86 3.33
C PHE A 146 5.76 -25.96 4.26
N ILE A 147 5.99 -24.92 5.06
CA ILE A 147 6.99 -24.84 6.11
C ILE A 147 6.21 -24.73 7.43
N LEU A 148 6.35 -25.74 8.27
CA LEU A 148 5.56 -25.90 9.49
C LEU A 148 6.10 -25.02 10.64
N PRO A 149 5.33 -24.89 11.74
CA PRO A 149 5.78 -24.15 12.92
C PRO A 149 7.10 -24.68 13.48
N GLU A 150 7.81 -23.82 14.21
CA GLU A 150 9.08 -24.19 14.81
C GLU A 150 8.92 -25.32 15.83
N GLY A 151 9.85 -26.29 15.80
CA GLY A 151 9.81 -27.47 16.66
C GLY A 151 8.87 -28.59 16.19
N CYS A 152 8.13 -28.39 15.10
CA CYS A 152 7.28 -29.43 14.53
C CYS A 152 8.14 -30.53 13.89
N ASP A 153 7.97 -31.78 14.33
CA ASP A 153 8.67 -32.92 13.77
C ASP A 153 7.94 -33.48 12.55
N ILE A 154 8.67 -33.79 11.48
CA ILE A 154 8.06 -34.25 10.24
C ILE A 154 7.28 -35.56 10.40
N SER A 155 7.62 -36.43 11.36
CA SER A 155 6.90 -37.69 11.58
C SER A 155 5.46 -37.50 12.06
N GLU A 156 5.16 -36.34 12.66
CA GLU A 156 3.85 -36.00 13.19
C GLU A 156 2.98 -35.21 12.19
N VAL A 157 3.54 -34.86 11.04
CA VAL A 157 2.86 -34.07 10.00
C VAL A 157 2.13 -34.99 9.02
N GLY A 158 0.84 -34.75 8.85
CA GLY A 158 0.02 -35.31 7.77
C GLY A 158 0.00 -34.38 6.56
N ASN A 159 -0.29 -34.91 5.38
CA ASN A 159 -0.40 -34.13 4.16
C ASN A 159 -1.51 -34.64 3.24
N TYR A 160 -2.09 -33.72 2.47
CA TYR A 160 -3.04 -34.01 1.40
C TYR A 160 -2.55 -33.36 0.10
N PRO A 161 -2.61 -34.05 -1.05
CA PRO A 161 -2.91 -35.49 -1.21
C PRO A 161 -1.88 -36.36 -0.47
N ALA A 162 -2.21 -37.64 -0.24
CA ALA A 162 -1.38 -38.54 0.57
C ALA A 162 0.07 -38.65 0.07
N THR A 163 0.27 -38.55 -1.26
CA THR A 163 1.59 -38.52 -1.87
C THR A 163 2.05 -37.07 -2.05
N ALA A 164 3.10 -36.70 -1.32
CA ALA A 164 3.90 -35.51 -1.55
C ALA A 164 5.18 -35.89 -2.30
N GLU A 165 5.70 -34.99 -3.14
CA GLU A 165 6.94 -35.21 -3.90
C GLU A 165 8.17 -35.20 -3.00
N ASN A 166 8.17 -34.37 -1.95
CA ASN A 166 9.23 -34.36 -0.95
C ASN A 166 8.70 -33.89 0.41
N ARG A 167 9.34 -34.32 1.49
CA ARG A 167 9.05 -33.85 2.86
C ARG A 167 10.24 -34.14 3.76
N GLY A 168 10.49 -33.28 4.74
CA GLY A 168 11.66 -33.42 5.59
C GLY A 168 11.76 -32.33 6.64
N MET A 169 12.98 -32.11 7.12
CA MET A 169 13.33 -31.06 8.07
C MET A 169 14.30 -30.09 7.41
N GLU A 170 14.08 -28.79 7.59
CA GLU A 170 14.96 -27.72 7.12
C GLU A 170 14.97 -26.58 8.14
N GLY A 171 16.15 -26.14 8.59
CA GLY A 171 16.25 -25.03 9.54
C GLY A 171 15.50 -25.21 10.87
N GLY A 172 15.31 -26.46 11.33
CA GLY A 172 14.54 -26.75 12.55
C GLY A 172 13.03 -26.78 12.37
N ARG A 173 12.53 -26.68 11.13
CA ARG A 173 11.11 -26.76 10.79
C ARG A 173 10.86 -27.95 9.87
N ALA A 174 9.75 -28.66 10.08
CA ALA A 174 9.27 -29.62 9.11
C ALA A 174 8.82 -28.91 7.82
N PHE A 175 8.94 -29.57 6.68
CA PHE A 175 8.38 -29.09 5.42
C PHE A 175 7.71 -30.22 4.63
N VAL A 176 6.71 -29.85 3.82
CA VAL A 176 6.05 -30.73 2.85
C VAL A 176 6.02 -30.01 1.50
N TYR A 177 6.47 -30.69 0.46
CA TYR A 177 6.65 -30.14 -0.88
C TYR A 177 5.84 -30.92 -1.91
N PHE A 178 5.12 -30.18 -2.74
CA PHE A 178 4.33 -30.68 -3.85
C PHE A 178 4.77 -30.08 -5.18
N GLU A 179 4.69 -30.86 -6.25
CA GLU A 179 4.99 -30.41 -7.61
C GLU A 179 3.99 -30.95 -8.63
N ARG A 180 3.51 -30.08 -9.52
CA ARG A 180 2.69 -30.45 -10.67
C ARG A 180 3.27 -29.82 -11.93
N ALA A 181 3.12 -30.49 -13.06
CA ALA A 181 3.62 -30.01 -14.34
C ALA A 181 2.56 -30.10 -15.43
N ASN A 182 2.65 -29.23 -16.44
CA ASN A 182 1.78 -29.15 -17.60
C ASN A 182 0.30 -29.03 -17.23
N LEU A 183 -0.03 -28.06 -16.39
CA LEU A 183 -1.38 -27.80 -15.94
C LEU A 183 -2.19 -27.05 -17.02
N ASN A 184 -3.37 -27.59 -17.32
CA ASN A 184 -4.31 -26.98 -18.26
C ASN A 184 -4.98 -25.74 -17.65
N PRO A 185 -5.45 -24.78 -18.47
CA PRO A 185 -6.27 -23.67 -18.01
C PRO A 185 -7.47 -24.14 -17.16
N GLY A 186 -7.76 -23.42 -16.09
CA GLY A 186 -8.82 -23.71 -15.12
C GLY A 186 -8.55 -24.89 -14.17
N TYR A 187 -7.38 -25.54 -14.26
CA TYR A 187 -7.03 -26.60 -13.32
C TYR A 187 -6.78 -26.05 -11.92
N THR A 188 -7.42 -26.68 -10.92
CA THR A 188 -7.22 -26.35 -9.51
C THR A 188 -6.45 -27.48 -8.82
N PHE A 189 -5.39 -27.13 -8.10
CA PHE A 189 -4.64 -28.07 -7.28
C PHE A 189 -4.95 -27.84 -5.81
N ARG A 190 -5.53 -28.83 -5.15
CA ARG A 190 -5.82 -28.78 -3.72
C ARG A 190 -4.76 -29.57 -2.96
N CYS A 191 -4.07 -28.91 -2.05
CA CYS A 191 -3.07 -29.53 -1.19
C CYS A 191 -3.14 -28.96 0.23
N GLY A 192 -2.51 -29.63 1.19
CA GLY A 192 -2.56 -29.19 2.58
C GLY A 192 -1.69 -30.02 3.51
N VAL A 193 -1.59 -29.53 4.74
CA VAL A 193 -0.85 -30.16 5.83
C VAL A 193 -1.72 -30.21 7.08
N SER A 194 -1.47 -31.21 7.92
CA SER A 194 -2.12 -31.41 9.22
C SER A 194 -1.04 -31.66 10.26
N PHE A 195 -1.12 -31.06 11.44
CA PHE A 195 -0.12 -31.17 12.51
C PHE A 195 -0.78 -31.03 13.89
N PRO A 196 -0.14 -31.50 14.99
CA PRO A 196 -0.71 -31.39 16.34
C PRO A 196 -0.99 -29.95 16.78
N GLU A 197 -2.10 -29.73 17.48
CA GLU A 197 -2.47 -28.39 17.96
C GLU A 197 -1.46 -27.79 18.95
N SER A 198 -0.66 -28.62 19.61
CA SER A 198 0.37 -28.22 20.59
C SER A 198 1.44 -27.29 20.01
N TYR A 199 1.55 -27.22 18.69
CA TYR A 199 2.50 -26.33 18.00
C TYR A 199 1.98 -24.90 17.80
N ILE A 200 0.71 -24.64 18.08
CA ILE A 200 0.10 -23.30 17.98
C ILE A 200 -0.23 -22.78 19.39
N THR A 201 0.25 -21.57 19.68
CA THR A 201 0.09 -20.89 20.98
C THR A 201 -1.23 -20.11 21.07
N ALA A 202 -1.91 -19.87 19.94
CA ALA A 202 -3.17 -19.14 19.86
C ALA A 202 -4.37 -20.09 19.67
N SER A 203 -5.45 -19.86 20.42
CA SER A 203 -6.67 -20.68 20.32
C SER A 203 -7.35 -20.45 18.96
N PRO A 204 -7.65 -21.51 18.17
CA PRO A 204 -8.24 -21.36 16.85
C PRO A 204 -9.65 -20.75 16.94
N PRO A 205 -10.09 -19.97 15.94
CA PRO A 205 -11.44 -19.43 15.90
C PRO A 205 -12.49 -20.57 15.85
N PRO A 206 -13.68 -20.38 16.44
CA PRO A 206 -14.72 -21.39 16.45
C PRO A 206 -15.18 -21.72 15.02
N VAL A 207 -15.37 -23.02 14.77
CA VAL A 207 -15.84 -23.60 13.50
C VAL A 207 -17.12 -22.89 13.06
N THR A 208 -17.08 -22.18 11.94
CA THR A 208 -18.28 -21.67 11.29
C THR A 208 -18.63 -22.66 10.19
N GLU A 209 -19.67 -23.47 10.41
CA GLU A 209 -20.16 -24.44 9.44
C GLU A 209 -20.50 -23.74 8.12
N SER A 210 -19.93 -24.24 7.02
CA SER A 210 -20.28 -23.82 5.66
C SER A 210 -21.78 -24.06 5.41
N PRO A 211 -22.53 -23.08 4.85
CA PRO A 211 -23.93 -23.30 4.56
C PRO A 211 -24.07 -24.31 3.42
N GLU A 212 -24.69 -25.43 3.77
CA GLU A 212 -25.08 -26.52 2.89
C GLU A 212 -25.99 -25.99 1.75
N LYS A 213 -25.60 -26.25 0.51
CA LYS A 213 -26.39 -25.90 -0.68
C LYS A 213 -27.72 -26.66 -0.66
N ARG A 214 -28.81 -25.98 -0.25
CA ARG A 214 -30.17 -26.45 -0.49
C ARG A 214 -30.61 -26.10 -1.91
N GLY A 215 -30.94 -27.15 -2.67
CA GLY A 215 -31.50 -27.06 -4.02
C GLY A 215 -32.84 -26.30 -4.06
N PRO A 216 -33.32 -25.96 -5.27
CA PRO A 216 -34.39 -24.98 -5.43
C PRO A 216 -35.73 -25.66 -5.19
N ASP A 217 -36.52 -25.15 -4.24
CA ASP A 217 -37.93 -25.49 -4.15
C ASP A 217 -38.79 -24.25 -3.87
N MET A 218 -39.78 -24.07 -4.75
CA MET A 218 -40.97 -23.22 -4.66
C MET A 218 -40.87 -21.74 -4.15
N GLY A 219 -39.70 -21.09 -4.15
CA GLY A 219 -39.54 -19.66 -3.81
C GLY A 219 -39.48 -18.68 -4.99
N ILE A 220 -39.25 -19.18 -6.21
CA ILE A 220 -38.82 -18.38 -7.36
C ILE A 220 -39.96 -17.51 -7.94
N ILE A 221 -41.23 -17.91 -7.79
CA ILE A 221 -42.36 -17.16 -8.36
C ILE A 221 -42.67 -15.87 -7.56
N CYS A 222 -42.44 -15.88 -6.24
CA CYS A 222 -42.61 -14.67 -5.41
C CYS A 222 -41.44 -13.70 -5.53
N CYS A 223 -40.21 -14.21 -5.70
CA CYS A 223 -39.03 -13.36 -5.85
C CYS A 223 -39.03 -12.63 -7.20
N VAL A 224 -39.40 -13.29 -8.31
CA VAL A 224 -39.42 -12.64 -9.64
C VAL A 224 -40.50 -11.56 -9.72
N THR A 225 -41.66 -11.77 -9.10
CA THR A 225 -42.73 -10.75 -9.05
C THR A 225 -42.37 -9.56 -8.16
N PHE A 226 -41.68 -9.81 -7.04
CA PHE A 226 -41.17 -8.74 -6.18
C PHE A 226 -40.03 -7.94 -6.85
N PHE A 227 -39.10 -8.62 -7.53
CA PHE A 227 -38.02 -7.95 -8.28
C PHE A 227 -38.53 -7.17 -9.48
N LEU A 228 -39.56 -7.64 -10.18
CA LEU A 228 -40.19 -6.88 -11.27
C LEU A 228 -40.89 -5.62 -10.76
N LEU A 229 -41.63 -5.70 -9.64
CA LEU A 229 -42.26 -4.53 -9.04
C LEU A 229 -41.23 -3.55 -8.46
N PHE A 230 -40.15 -4.05 -7.87
CA PHE A 230 -39.07 -3.24 -7.33
C PHE A 230 -38.26 -2.56 -8.45
N ALA A 231 -37.98 -3.26 -9.55
CA ALA A 231 -37.33 -2.68 -10.72
C ALA A 231 -38.19 -1.61 -11.38
N ILE A 232 -39.51 -1.83 -11.50
CA ILE A 232 -40.46 -0.82 -12.00
C ILE A 232 -40.51 0.38 -11.06
N GLY A 233 -40.49 0.17 -9.74
CA GLY A 233 -40.40 1.23 -8.73
C GLY A 233 -39.12 2.04 -8.86
N ILE A 234 -37.96 1.39 -9.01
CA ILE A 234 -36.67 2.05 -9.24
C ILE A 234 -36.68 2.82 -10.56
N ILE A 235 -37.25 2.29 -11.64
CA ILE A 235 -37.33 2.97 -12.93
C ILE A 235 -38.25 4.20 -12.83
N ILE A 236 -39.39 4.12 -12.14
CA ILE A 236 -40.27 5.27 -11.92
C ILE A 236 -39.55 6.33 -11.08
N ILE A 237 -38.84 5.93 -10.02
CA ILE A 237 -38.02 6.82 -9.19
C ILE A 237 -36.91 7.47 -10.02
N PHE A 238 -36.16 6.68 -10.80
CA PHE A 238 -35.10 7.17 -11.70
C PHE A 238 -35.65 8.12 -12.74
N VAL A 239 -36.83 7.86 -13.33
CA VAL A 239 -37.46 8.76 -14.30
C VAL A 239 -37.95 10.05 -13.62
N THR A 240 -38.46 9.99 -12.38
CA THR A 240 -38.82 11.20 -11.62
C THR A 240 -37.61 12.02 -11.16
N ILE A 241 -36.50 11.37 -10.81
CA ILE A 241 -35.23 12.02 -10.42
C ILE A 241 -34.51 12.57 -11.65
N ALA A 242 -34.44 11.81 -12.75
CA ALA A 242 -33.82 12.24 -14.01
C ALA A 242 -34.59 13.38 -14.68
N ARG A 243 -35.92 13.45 -14.50
CA ARG A 243 -36.72 14.61 -14.92
C ARG A 243 -36.51 15.84 -14.03
N LYS A 244 -35.86 15.72 -12.87
CA LYS A 244 -35.64 16.82 -11.92
C LYS A 244 -34.18 17.15 -11.61
N MET A 245 -33.19 16.46 -12.17
CA MET A 245 -31.78 16.79 -11.95
C MET A 245 -31.03 17.07 -13.25
N LYS A 246 -31.13 18.32 -13.73
CA LYS A 246 -29.95 18.97 -14.31
C LYS A 246 -29.09 19.44 -13.14
N TYR A 247 -28.35 18.51 -12.53
CA TYR A 247 -27.36 18.85 -11.52
C TYR A 247 -25.99 18.82 -12.19
N THR A 248 -25.60 19.95 -12.77
CA THR A 248 -24.18 20.28 -12.96
C THR A 248 -23.54 20.36 -11.59
N SER A 249 -22.42 19.66 -11.38
CA SER A 249 -21.63 19.75 -10.16
C SER A 249 -21.45 21.22 -9.80
N PRO A 250 -21.91 21.69 -8.63
CA PRO A 250 -21.63 23.05 -8.22
C PRO A 250 -20.13 23.14 -7.98
N LYS A 251 -19.41 23.74 -8.92
CA LYS A 251 -18.16 24.41 -8.59
C LYS A 251 -18.56 25.59 -7.73
N MET A 252 -18.60 25.39 -6.42
CA MET A 252 -18.58 26.51 -5.50
C MET A 252 -17.21 27.16 -5.64
N GLU A 253 -17.12 28.16 -6.50
CA GLU A 253 -16.16 29.23 -6.32
C GLU A 253 -16.66 30.03 -5.11
N MET A 254 -16.45 29.48 -3.92
CA MET A 254 -16.30 30.34 -2.75
C MET A 254 -15.09 31.20 -3.06
N GLU A 255 -15.18 32.51 -2.86
CA GLU A 255 -14.02 33.40 -2.89
C GLU A 255 -13.00 32.85 -1.88
N SER A 256 -12.15 31.96 -2.35
CA SER A 256 -11.20 31.25 -1.50
C SER A 256 -10.16 32.28 -1.09
N LEU A 257 -9.71 32.23 0.16
CA LEU A 257 -8.63 33.06 0.70
C LEU A 257 -7.26 32.84 0.02
N GLY A 258 -7.24 32.24 -1.19
CA GLY A 258 -6.07 31.83 -1.94
C GLY A 258 -5.57 30.45 -1.55
N ALA A 259 -4.27 30.26 -1.74
CA ALA A 259 -3.53 29.11 -1.23
C ALA A 259 -3.27 29.30 0.27
N ARG A 260 -3.36 28.22 1.04
CA ARG A 260 -2.80 28.16 2.39
C ARG A 260 -1.29 27.97 2.25
N LYS A 261 -0.47 28.89 2.78
CA LYS A 261 0.99 28.93 2.53
C LYS A 261 1.85 28.63 3.75
N ASP A 262 1.21 28.28 4.86
CA ASP A 262 1.78 28.24 6.19
C ASP A 262 1.74 26.81 6.79
N LEU A 263 1.45 25.79 5.98
CA LEU A 263 1.66 24.39 6.34
C LEU A 263 3.17 24.10 6.49
N ASP A 264 3.52 23.21 7.41
CA ASP A 264 4.86 22.66 7.54
C ASP A 264 5.12 21.56 6.48
N PRO A 265 6.35 21.03 6.34
CA PRO A 265 6.66 20.04 5.31
C PRO A 265 5.82 18.74 5.40
N VAL A 266 5.50 18.27 6.60
CA VAL A 266 4.70 17.05 6.82
C VAL A 266 3.24 17.31 6.47
N GLU A 267 2.71 18.45 6.90
CA GLU A 267 1.35 18.88 6.54
C GLU A 267 1.20 19.14 5.04
N ALA A 268 2.19 19.78 4.42
CA ALA A 268 2.24 20.00 2.99
C ALA A 268 2.31 18.67 2.23
N ALA A 269 3.11 17.71 2.69
CA ALA A 269 3.16 16.36 2.11
C ALA A 269 1.80 15.68 2.13
N TYR A 270 1.03 15.80 3.22
CA TYR A 270 -0.34 15.30 3.27
C TYR A 270 -1.25 16.00 2.23
N VAL A 271 -1.16 17.33 2.10
CA VAL A 271 -1.94 18.07 1.10
C VAL A 271 -1.54 17.69 -0.33
N LEU A 272 -0.28 17.33 -0.56
CA LEU A 272 0.24 16.79 -1.81
C LEU A 272 -0.11 15.31 -2.04
N ASP A 273 -1.00 14.75 -1.21
CA ASP A 273 -1.50 13.38 -1.29
C ASP A 273 -0.37 12.32 -1.17
N ALA A 274 0.64 12.60 -0.33
CA ALA A 274 1.73 11.67 -0.04
C ALA A 274 1.24 10.39 0.68
N HIS A 275 1.88 9.26 0.37
CA HIS A 275 1.56 7.97 0.97
C HIS A 275 1.79 7.98 2.51
N PRO A 276 0.96 7.29 3.33
CA PRO A 276 1.11 7.25 4.79
C PRO A 276 2.52 6.89 5.28
N LEU A 277 3.16 5.89 4.69
CA LEU A 277 4.55 5.52 5.01
C LEU A 277 5.54 6.69 4.80
N LYS A 278 5.31 7.51 3.77
CA LYS A 278 6.15 8.69 3.50
C LYS A 278 5.99 9.76 4.58
N LEU A 279 4.76 9.95 5.08
CA LEU A 279 4.49 10.85 6.20
C LEU A 279 5.17 10.38 7.48
N VAL A 280 5.13 9.08 7.78
CA VAL A 280 5.85 8.51 8.93
C VAL A 280 7.36 8.76 8.82
N ASN A 281 7.94 8.51 7.65
CA ASN A 281 9.37 8.77 7.41
C ASN A 281 9.73 10.26 7.55
N LEU A 282 8.87 11.16 7.10
CA LEU A 282 9.02 12.61 7.28
C LEU A 282 8.95 13.03 8.75
N ILE A 283 8.03 12.45 9.52
CA ILE A 283 7.91 12.70 10.97
C ILE A 283 9.19 12.22 11.68
N LEU A 284 9.63 10.99 11.40
CA LEU A 284 10.87 10.43 11.96
C LEU A 284 12.10 11.26 11.58
N LEU A 285 12.21 11.71 10.33
CA LEU A 285 13.27 12.59 9.88
C LEU A 285 13.30 13.89 10.69
N ASN A 286 12.15 14.52 10.91
CA ASN A 286 12.08 15.75 11.70
C ASN A 286 12.48 15.50 13.16
N LEU A 287 12.03 14.38 13.77
CA LEU A 287 12.40 14.00 15.13
C LEU A 287 13.93 13.79 15.27
N VAL A 288 14.56 13.15 14.29
CA VAL A 288 16.01 12.97 14.22
C VAL A 288 16.72 14.32 14.07
N LYS A 289 16.23 15.18 13.17
CA LYS A 289 16.80 16.52 12.93
C LYS A 289 16.71 17.41 14.19
N LYS A 290 15.66 17.25 14.98
CA LYS A 290 15.46 17.93 16.27
C LYS A 290 16.21 17.27 17.44
N GLY A 291 16.90 16.16 17.20
CA GLY A 291 17.67 15.44 18.23
C GLY A 291 16.80 14.76 19.29
N ALA A 292 15.52 14.52 19.01
CA ALA A 292 14.61 13.87 19.95
C ALA A 292 14.67 12.34 19.86
N VAL A 293 15.10 11.82 18.71
CA VAL A 293 15.12 10.38 18.41
C VAL A 293 16.39 10.01 17.66
N GLN A 294 16.96 8.85 18.00
CA GLN A 294 18.03 8.20 17.24
C GLN A 294 17.52 6.89 16.64
N ILE A 295 17.76 6.63 15.36
CA ILE A 295 17.37 5.36 14.75
C ILE A 295 18.47 4.33 15.00
N LEU A 296 18.10 3.19 15.57
CA LEU A 296 18.98 2.08 15.90
C LEU A 296 19.03 1.04 14.76
N SER A 297 17.89 0.77 14.12
CA SER A 297 17.78 -0.18 13.02
C SER A 297 16.72 0.24 12.01
N TRP A 298 17.02 -0.01 10.73
CA TRP A 298 16.15 0.25 9.60
C TRP A 298 15.41 -0.99 9.07
N GLY A 299 15.55 -2.15 9.75
CA GLY A 299 14.74 -3.36 9.51
C GLY A 299 13.29 -3.14 10.00
N PRO A 300 12.72 -3.96 10.90
CA PRO A 300 11.66 -3.39 11.73
C PRO A 300 12.22 -2.12 12.37
N VAL A 301 11.60 -0.97 12.10
CA VAL A 301 12.16 0.35 12.47
C VAL A 301 12.28 0.40 13.99
N LYS A 302 13.51 0.53 14.49
CA LYS A 302 13.81 0.66 15.92
C LYS A 302 14.45 2.01 16.20
N VAL A 303 13.93 2.70 17.20
CA VAL A 303 14.33 4.04 17.58
C VAL A 303 14.53 4.16 19.08
N GLU A 304 15.52 4.96 19.48
CA GLU A 304 15.78 5.33 20.87
C GLU A 304 15.36 6.79 21.08
N ILE A 305 14.54 7.03 22.10
CA ILE A 305 14.15 8.40 22.48
C ILE A 305 15.33 9.00 23.25
N ILE A 306 15.88 10.10 22.75
CA ILE A 306 16.92 10.83 23.46
C ILE A 306 16.22 11.74 24.47
N GLU A 307 16.49 11.56 25.76
CA GLU A 307 16.07 12.53 26.77
C GLU A 307 16.75 13.88 26.49
N VAL A 308 16.01 14.78 25.84
CA VAL A 308 16.49 16.13 25.55
C VAL A 308 16.64 16.86 26.87
N LYS A 309 17.88 17.05 27.34
CA LYS A 309 18.18 18.16 28.25
C LYS A 309 17.74 19.42 27.51
N GLN A 310 16.64 20.03 27.92
CA GLN A 310 16.17 21.29 27.35
C GLN A 310 17.31 22.30 27.43
N LYS A 311 17.95 22.53 26.29
CA LYS A 311 18.89 23.63 26.15
C LYS A 311 17.99 24.84 26.06
N GLU A 312 18.04 25.73 27.05
CA GLU A 312 17.36 27.02 27.01
C GLU A 312 17.99 27.85 25.87
N GLU A 313 17.58 27.57 24.63
CA GLU A 313 18.00 28.35 23.48
C GLU A 313 17.15 29.61 23.45
N THR A 314 17.79 30.76 23.70
CA THR A 314 17.17 32.07 23.54
C THR A 314 17.00 32.35 22.05
N PHE A 315 15.79 32.16 21.53
CA PHE A 315 15.49 32.50 20.14
C PHE A 315 15.35 34.01 19.96
N SER A 316 15.96 34.55 18.91
CA SER A 316 15.87 35.96 18.53
C SER A 316 15.23 36.11 17.16
N CYS A 317 14.43 37.14 16.97
CA CYS A 317 13.77 37.45 15.71
C CYS A 317 14.80 37.68 14.59
N PRO A 318 14.73 36.95 13.47
CA PRO A 318 15.69 37.12 12.38
C PRO A 318 15.58 38.48 11.67
N ASN A 319 14.45 39.18 11.83
CA ASN A 319 14.24 40.50 11.25
C ASN A 319 14.78 41.65 12.13
N CYS A 320 14.65 41.56 13.45
CA CYS A 320 14.98 42.70 14.34
C CYS A 320 15.81 42.35 15.59
N GLY A 321 16.12 41.07 15.81
CA GLY A 321 16.85 40.60 16.99
C GLY A 321 16.03 40.59 18.29
N GLY A 322 14.74 40.93 18.27
CA GLY A 322 13.88 40.89 19.44
C GLY A 322 13.71 39.46 20.01
N PRO A 323 13.62 39.29 21.34
CA PRO A 323 13.46 37.97 21.96
C PRO A 323 12.16 37.29 21.52
N LEU A 324 12.21 35.97 21.32
CA LEU A 324 11.07 35.14 20.95
C LEU A 324 10.82 34.08 22.03
N ASN A 325 9.54 33.73 22.22
CA ASN A 325 9.15 32.70 23.18
C ASN A 325 9.43 31.30 22.60
N PRO A 326 10.35 30.50 23.19
CA PRO A 326 10.70 29.16 22.69
C PRO A 326 9.51 28.18 22.68
N ALA A 327 8.48 28.42 23.49
CA ALA A 327 7.30 27.55 23.57
C ALA A 327 6.29 27.78 22.43
N MET A 328 6.45 28.83 21.62
CA MET A 328 5.51 29.16 20.54
C MET A 328 6.15 28.92 19.17
N GLU A 329 5.67 27.88 18.48
CA GLU A 329 6.10 27.51 17.12
C GLU A 329 5.83 28.62 16.09
N LEU A 330 4.74 29.37 16.27
CA LEU A 330 4.35 30.47 15.42
C LEU A 330 3.97 31.67 16.28
N GLN A 331 4.72 32.76 16.16
CA GLN A 331 4.45 33.99 16.90
C GLN A 331 4.75 35.22 16.04
N PHE A 332 3.98 36.28 16.26
CA PHE A 332 4.36 37.58 15.76
C PHE A 332 5.41 38.15 16.69
N CYS A 333 6.54 38.60 16.13
CA CYS A 333 7.51 39.34 16.92
C CYS A 333 6.84 40.61 17.43
N GLU A 334 6.76 40.77 18.75
CA GLU A 334 6.12 41.93 19.39
C GLU A 334 6.81 43.26 19.03
N TYR A 335 8.07 43.22 18.57
CA TYR A 335 8.87 44.39 18.25
C TYR A 335 8.71 44.87 16.81
N CYS A 336 8.71 43.96 15.83
CA CYS A 336 8.67 44.33 14.41
C CYS A 336 7.45 43.80 13.66
N GLY A 337 6.57 43.06 14.33
CA GLY A 337 5.36 42.49 13.73
C GLY A 337 5.62 41.40 12.70
N SER A 338 6.87 40.97 12.49
CA SER A 338 7.17 39.87 11.57
C SER A 338 6.62 38.57 12.15
N GLU A 339 5.92 37.80 11.33
CA GLU A 339 5.61 36.40 11.65
C GLU A 339 6.92 35.61 11.69
N VAL A 340 7.24 35.01 12.84
CA VAL A 340 8.43 34.19 13.03
C VAL A 340 8.04 32.79 13.43
N ARG A 341 8.63 31.81 12.74
CA ARG A 341 8.52 30.39 13.07
C ARG A 341 9.79 29.90 13.73
N LEU A 342 9.65 29.34 14.93
CA LEU A 342 10.77 28.77 15.66
C LEU A 342 10.97 27.32 15.23
N SER A 343 12.06 27.03 14.51
CA SER A 343 12.49 25.66 14.22
C SER A 343 13.15 25.05 15.46
N GLY A 344 12.35 24.67 16.44
CA GLY A 344 12.85 24.10 17.71
C GLY A 344 11.77 23.51 18.61
N ALA A 345 10.51 23.92 18.44
CA ALA A 345 9.39 23.27 19.11
C ALA A 345 9.00 21.96 18.41
N MET A 346 8.61 20.95 19.18
CA MET A 346 8.01 19.73 18.67
C MET A 346 6.60 20.04 18.19
N THR A 347 6.25 19.63 16.97
CA THR A 347 4.90 19.83 16.43
C THR A 347 3.89 18.95 17.17
N TYR A 348 2.59 19.18 16.98
CA TYR A 348 1.57 18.37 17.66
C TYR A 348 1.65 16.88 17.29
N TYR A 349 1.89 16.57 16.01
CA TYR A 349 1.99 15.18 15.54
C TYR A 349 3.32 14.55 15.96
N GLU A 350 4.41 15.32 16.06
CA GLU A 350 5.70 14.83 16.60
C GLU A 350 5.60 14.51 18.09
N ASN A 351 4.94 15.36 18.88
CA ASN A 351 4.69 15.10 20.29
C ASN A 351 3.84 13.83 20.49
N GLU A 352 2.76 13.70 19.72
CA GLU A 352 1.90 12.52 19.78
C GLU A 352 2.64 11.26 19.33
N PHE A 353 3.49 11.37 18.31
CA PHE A 353 4.36 10.30 17.83
C PHE A 353 5.37 9.86 18.88
N LEU A 354 5.99 10.79 19.61
CA LEU A 354 6.89 10.46 20.72
C LEU A 354 6.17 9.79 21.89
N LEU A 355 4.98 10.27 22.24
CA LEU A 355 4.24 9.79 23.41
C LEU A 355 3.60 8.42 23.18
N THR A 356 3.20 8.13 21.94
CA THR A 356 2.35 6.97 21.64
C THR A 356 2.86 6.12 20.47
N GLY A 357 3.49 6.75 19.48
CA GLY A 357 3.94 6.11 18.24
C GLY A 357 5.18 5.24 18.38
N ILE A 358 5.97 5.44 19.44
CA ILE A 358 7.16 4.64 19.77
C ILE A 358 6.86 3.78 21.00
N GLY A 359 6.96 2.46 20.85
CA GLY A 359 6.79 1.49 21.92
C GLY A 359 7.95 1.51 22.94
N PRO A 360 7.77 0.90 24.12
CA PRO A 360 8.80 0.88 25.17
C PRO A 360 10.13 0.22 24.74
N THR A 361 10.08 -0.66 23.74
CA THR A 361 11.23 -1.37 23.16
C THR A 361 11.89 -0.61 22.01
N GLY A 362 11.39 0.58 21.67
CA GLY A 362 11.84 1.39 20.54
C GLY A 362 11.24 1.01 19.19
N GLU A 363 10.37 0.00 19.12
CA GLU A 363 9.64 -0.35 17.89
C GLU A 363 8.47 0.61 17.65
N LEU A 364 8.11 0.84 16.38
CA LEU A 364 6.92 1.62 16.06
C LEU A 364 5.66 0.87 16.49
N ASN A 365 4.70 1.60 17.08
CA ASN A 365 3.45 1.04 17.55
C ASN A 365 2.40 1.03 16.42
N ASP A 366 2.10 -0.16 15.90
CA ASP A 366 1.19 -0.39 14.77
C ASP A 366 -0.22 0.20 14.95
N LYS A 367 -0.67 0.39 16.20
CA LYS A 367 -1.99 0.98 16.49
C LYS A 367 -1.92 2.48 16.70
N ALA A 368 -0.85 2.98 17.30
CA ALA A 368 -0.72 4.40 17.62
C ALA A 368 -0.27 5.23 16.41
N VAL A 369 0.57 4.68 15.52
CA VAL A 369 1.03 5.40 14.32
C VAL A 369 -0.15 5.80 13.42
N PRO A 370 -1.12 4.93 13.09
CA PRO A 370 -2.32 5.34 12.37
C PRO A 370 -3.13 6.43 13.08
N ALA A 371 -3.22 6.39 14.42
CA ALA A 371 -3.93 7.40 15.18
C ALA A 371 -3.26 8.79 15.09
N VAL A 372 -1.93 8.85 15.17
CA VAL A 372 -1.16 10.09 14.97
C VAL A 372 -1.41 10.66 13.57
N LEU A 373 -1.41 9.82 12.54
CA LEU A 373 -1.72 10.23 11.17
C LEU A 373 -3.17 10.73 11.03
N GLU A 374 -4.14 10.08 11.67
CA GLU A 374 -5.52 10.54 11.69
C GLU A 374 -5.65 11.92 12.35
N THR A 375 -4.93 12.17 13.46
CA THR A 375 -4.87 13.49 14.10
C THR A 375 -4.25 14.55 13.18
N LEU A 376 -3.16 14.22 12.49
CA LEU A 376 -2.54 15.06 11.44
C LEU A 376 -3.57 15.42 10.36
N TYR A 377 -4.25 14.43 9.79
CA TYR A 377 -5.23 14.65 8.72
C TYR A 377 -6.36 15.59 9.16
N LYS A 378 -6.96 15.32 10.33
CA LYS A 378 -8.05 16.14 10.88
C LYS A 378 -7.62 17.60 11.10
N LYS A 379 -6.40 17.83 11.60
CA LYS A 379 -5.90 19.19 11.83
C LYS A 379 -5.60 19.92 10.53
N VAL A 380 -5.00 19.25 9.54
CA VAL A 380 -4.72 19.87 8.24
C VAL A 380 -6.00 20.17 7.47
N ASP A 381 -6.97 19.26 7.46
CA ASP A 381 -8.28 19.52 6.86
C ASP A 381 -8.98 20.71 7.53
N GLY A 382 -8.87 20.81 8.87
CA GLY A 382 -9.32 21.99 9.61
C GLY A 382 -8.61 23.28 9.19
N LYS A 383 -7.29 23.23 8.97
CA LYS A 383 -6.49 24.39 8.47
C LYS A 383 -6.85 24.80 7.04
N LEU A 384 -7.34 23.87 6.22
CA LEU A 384 -7.74 24.12 4.84
C LEU A 384 -9.14 24.72 4.70
N VAL A 385 -9.95 24.76 5.76
CA VAL A 385 -11.29 25.37 5.72
C VAL A 385 -11.20 26.83 5.25
N GLY A 386 -11.89 27.15 4.16
CA GLY A 386 -11.88 28.50 3.56
C GLY A 386 -10.75 28.77 2.55
N TYR A 387 -9.80 27.85 2.39
CA TYR A 387 -8.71 27.93 1.42
C TYR A 387 -8.96 26.99 0.23
N SER A 388 -8.34 27.28 -0.92
CA SER A 388 -8.43 26.40 -2.09
C SER A 388 -7.38 25.29 -1.99
N ARG A 389 -7.80 24.04 -1.76
CA ARG A 389 -6.90 22.86 -1.73
C ARG A 389 -6.02 22.77 -2.98
N LYS A 390 -6.60 23.03 -4.16
CA LYS A 390 -5.85 23.05 -5.42
C LYS A 390 -4.76 24.14 -5.44
N LYS A 391 -5.10 25.39 -5.10
CA LYS A 391 -4.09 26.47 -5.05
C LYS A 391 -3.02 26.20 -4.00
N THR A 392 -3.38 25.56 -2.88
CA THR A 392 -2.44 25.12 -1.85
C THR A 392 -1.48 24.05 -2.38
N GLN A 393 -1.99 23.02 -3.07
CA GLN A 393 -1.16 22.00 -3.72
C GLN A 393 -0.20 22.63 -4.73
N ASP A 394 -0.72 23.50 -5.61
CA ASP A 394 0.08 24.15 -6.64
C ASP A 394 1.20 25.01 -6.02
N HIS A 395 0.88 25.76 -4.96
CA HIS A 395 1.87 26.55 -4.21
C HIS A 395 3.03 25.71 -3.65
N TYR A 396 2.72 24.57 -3.02
CA TYR A 396 3.76 23.72 -2.44
C TYR A 396 4.56 22.95 -3.50
N ARG A 397 3.94 22.55 -4.62
CA ARG A 397 4.66 21.99 -5.77
C ARG A 397 5.67 23.02 -6.32
N GLU A 398 5.24 24.25 -6.55
CA GLU A 398 6.12 25.33 -7.01
C GLU A 398 7.28 25.60 -6.04
N GLN A 399 6.99 25.57 -4.73
CA GLN A 399 8.02 25.76 -3.70
C GLN A 399 9.05 24.62 -3.70
N ILE A 400 8.62 23.37 -3.84
CA ILE A 400 9.50 22.20 -3.91
C ILE A 400 10.36 22.24 -5.18
N GLU A 401 9.77 22.56 -6.33
CA GLU A 401 10.52 22.72 -7.59
C GLU A 401 11.59 23.82 -7.48
N LYS A 402 11.28 24.92 -6.79
CA LYS A 402 12.28 25.95 -6.51
C LYS A 402 13.44 25.41 -5.67
N TYR A 403 13.18 24.58 -4.66
CA TYR A 403 14.25 23.98 -3.87
C TYR A 403 15.12 23.02 -4.67
N TRP A 404 14.54 22.27 -5.61
CA TRP A 404 15.32 21.47 -6.56
C TRP A 404 16.17 22.35 -7.49
N ALA A 405 15.62 23.45 -8.00
CA ALA A 405 16.39 24.39 -8.82
C ALA A 405 17.53 25.06 -8.04
N ASP A 406 17.30 25.40 -6.78
CA ASP A 406 18.33 25.96 -5.89
C ASP A 406 19.48 24.94 -5.70
N LEU A 407 19.19 23.64 -5.61
CA LEU A 407 20.21 22.58 -5.52
C LEU A 407 21.04 22.42 -6.79
N GLN A 408 20.40 22.51 -7.97
CA GLN A 408 21.09 22.40 -9.25
C GLN A 408 22.02 23.58 -9.53
N THR A 409 21.69 24.76 -9.01
CA THR A 409 22.48 25.98 -9.19
C THR A 409 23.55 26.19 -8.11
N ALA A 410 23.46 25.46 -6.99
CA ALA A 410 24.44 25.51 -5.90
C ALA A 410 25.80 24.91 -6.31
N THR A 411 26.86 25.48 -5.72
CA THR A 411 28.21 24.90 -5.75
C THR A 411 28.21 23.51 -5.12
N GLU A 412 29.20 22.67 -5.44
CA GLU A 412 29.26 21.30 -4.88
C GLU A 412 29.29 21.28 -3.34
N GLU A 413 30.01 22.22 -2.72
CA GLU A 413 30.09 22.36 -1.26
C GLU A 413 28.76 22.81 -0.64
N ASP A 414 28.09 23.80 -1.24
CA ASP A 414 26.82 24.34 -0.72
C ASP A 414 25.63 23.41 -0.97
N ARG A 415 25.69 22.57 -2.02
CA ARG A 415 24.59 21.68 -2.42
C ARG A 415 24.20 20.71 -1.31
N TYR A 416 25.15 20.10 -0.61
CA TYR A 416 24.87 19.18 0.49
C TYR A 416 24.23 19.87 1.69
N LYS A 417 24.74 21.06 2.05
CA LYS A 417 24.19 21.87 3.13
C LYS A 417 22.76 22.26 2.82
N LEU A 418 22.52 22.77 1.61
CA LEU A 418 21.20 23.14 1.14
C LEU A 418 20.25 21.93 1.11
N PHE A 419 20.75 20.76 0.70
CA PHE A 419 19.98 19.51 0.71
C PHE A 419 19.55 19.15 2.13
N GLY A 420 20.46 19.15 3.12
CA GLY A 420 20.12 18.89 4.52
C GLY A 420 19.18 19.94 5.15
N ASP A 421 19.27 21.19 4.70
CA ASP A 421 18.38 22.25 5.14
C ASP A 421 16.96 22.08 4.59
N LYS A 422 16.83 21.62 3.33
CA LYS A 422 15.57 21.52 2.58
C LYS A 422 14.98 20.11 2.51
N VAL A 423 15.68 19.09 2.99
CA VAL A 423 15.27 17.68 2.87
C VAL A 423 13.82 17.41 3.26
N SER A 424 13.33 17.97 4.37
CA SER A 424 11.96 17.74 4.83
C SER A 424 10.92 18.20 3.78
N TRP A 425 11.24 19.22 2.99
CA TRP A 425 10.44 19.67 1.86
C TRP A 425 10.65 18.83 0.61
N LEU A 426 11.89 18.48 0.29
CA LEU A 426 12.22 17.68 -0.89
C LEU A 426 11.60 16.28 -0.82
N MET A 427 11.56 15.67 0.37
CA MET A 427 10.94 14.36 0.59
C MET A 427 9.42 14.36 0.38
N ALA A 428 8.77 15.52 0.40
CA ALA A 428 7.36 15.62 0.03
C ALA A 428 7.13 15.43 -1.49
N ASP A 429 8.17 15.58 -2.32
CA ASP A 429 8.10 15.36 -3.77
C ASP A 429 7.90 13.86 -4.09
N PRO A 430 6.89 13.47 -4.89
CA PRO A 430 6.75 12.10 -5.39
C PRO A 430 8.00 11.55 -6.08
N GLU A 431 8.76 12.41 -6.79
CA GLU A 431 9.98 12.04 -7.52
C GLU A 431 11.27 12.22 -6.70
N PHE A 432 11.16 12.34 -5.37
CA PHE A 432 12.28 12.59 -4.47
C PHE A 432 13.49 11.68 -4.72
N ASP A 433 13.31 10.37 -4.88
CA ASP A 433 14.41 9.42 -5.03
C ASP A 433 15.18 9.65 -6.34
N THR A 434 14.45 9.81 -7.44
CA THR A 434 15.02 10.12 -8.77
C THR A 434 15.74 11.46 -8.76
N LYS A 435 15.09 12.53 -8.29
CA LYS A 435 15.67 13.88 -8.27
C LYS A 435 16.86 14.00 -7.32
N THR A 436 16.86 13.26 -6.21
CA THR A 436 18.00 13.18 -5.29
C THR A 436 19.21 12.54 -5.97
N ARG A 437 19.01 11.39 -6.63
CA ARG A 437 20.06 10.70 -7.37
C ARG A 437 20.64 11.59 -8.47
N ASP A 438 19.80 12.27 -9.22
CA ASP A 438 20.25 13.09 -10.35
C ASP A 438 20.97 14.37 -9.87
N SER A 439 20.55 14.94 -8.73
CA SER A 439 21.15 16.16 -8.16
C SER A 439 22.46 15.91 -7.41
N LEU A 440 22.62 14.73 -6.79
CA LEU A 440 23.78 14.39 -5.95
C LEU A 440 24.71 13.33 -6.54
N GLY A 441 24.31 12.61 -7.61
CA GLY A 441 25.05 11.47 -8.17
C GLY A 441 26.43 11.80 -8.75
N ASN A 442 26.71 13.07 -9.05
CA ASN A 442 27.99 13.52 -9.63
C ASN A 442 28.97 14.12 -8.59
N VAL A 443 28.62 14.15 -7.30
CA VAL A 443 29.47 14.81 -6.29
C VAL A 443 30.54 13.86 -5.78
N THR A 444 31.81 14.16 -6.08
CA THR A 444 32.97 13.27 -5.84
C THR A 444 33.68 13.50 -4.51
N THR A 445 33.32 14.56 -3.77
CA THR A 445 33.86 14.85 -2.43
C THR A 445 32.74 14.81 -1.39
N PRO A 446 32.70 13.79 -0.51
CA PRO A 446 31.77 13.82 0.61
C PRO A 446 32.29 14.83 1.64
N TYR A 447 31.67 16.02 1.69
CA TYR A 447 31.66 16.79 2.93
C TYR A 447 30.99 15.92 3.99
N THR A 448 31.71 15.60 5.07
CA THR A 448 31.20 14.79 6.18
C THR A 448 30.25 15.63 7.04
N PRO A 449 28.92 15.49 6.91
CA PRO A 449 28.00 16.18 7.80
C PRO A 449 27.97 15.42 9.12
N SER A 450 27.66 16.12 10.21
CA SER A 450 27.52 15.54 11.54
C SER A 450 26.34 14.56 11.68
N SER A 451 25.41 14.49 10.70
CA SER A 451 24.23 13.63 10.75
C SER A 451 24.29 12.49 9.73
N TRP A 452 24.33 11.28 10.26
CA TRP A 452 24.34 9.95 9.63
C TRP A 452 23.22 9.65 8.60
N TRP A 453 22.24 10.54 8.40
CA TRP A 453 21.12 10.36 7.46
C TRP A 453 21.53 10.39 5.97
N ILE A 454 22.64 11.03 5.59
CA ILE A 454 23.17 11.00 4.20
C ILE A 454 23.52 9.56 3.75
N TRP A 455 23.89 8.68 4.68
CA TRP A 455 24.27 7.30 4.37
C TRP A 455 23.09 6.40 4.02
N TYR A 456 21.86 6.79 4.35
CA TYR A 456 20.69 5.94 4.10
C TYR A 456 20.27 5.88 2.62
N ASN A 457 20.57 6.93 1.84
CA ASN A 457 20.20 6.99 0.41
C ASN A 457 21.35 6.79 -0.59
N LEU A 458 22.61 6.73 -0.15
CA LEU A 458 23.76 6.42 -1.03
C LEU A 458 24.05 4.91 -1.14
N GLY A 459 23.50 4.09 -0.23
CA GLY A 459 23.66 2.63 -0.24
C GLY A 459 22.80 1.87 -1.26
N ARG A 460 22.01 2.54 -2.10
CA ARG A 460 21.26 1.94 -3.22
C ARG A 460 21.78 2.34 -4.61
N ALA A 461 22.97 2.93 -4.68
CA ALA A 461 23.72 3.10 -5.91
C ALA A 461 24.95 2.19 -5.90
N ALA A 462 24.72 0.88 -5.94
CA ALA A 462 25.70 -0.15 -6.29
C ALA A 462 24.97 -1.35 -6.90
#